data_AF-A0A3A9K9D8-F1
#
_entry.id   AF-A0A3A9K9D8-F1
#
_cell.length_a   1.000
_cell.length_b   1.000
_cell.length_c   1.000
_cell.angle_alpha   90.00
_cell.angle_beta   90.00
_cell.angle_gamma   90.00
#
_symmetry.space_group_name_H-M   'P 1'
#
loop_
_entity.id
_entity.type
_entity.pdbx_description
1 polymer ?
#
loop_
_entity_poly.entity_id
_entity_poly.type
_entity_poly.pdbx_seq_one_letter_code
_entity_poly.pdbx_strand_id
1 'polypeptide(L)' 'MPQFVRTYDLVLIRVVEVVTDYVRKEWPSPTIRQLSSKIGYSEEVILESIEFGTIEPATLLQ' A
#
# COMPACT_ATOMS: atom_id res chain seq x y z
N MET A 1 20.80 4.37 4.97
CA MET A 1 19.59 4.93 5.61
C MET A 1 18.52 3.84 5.68
N PRO A 2 18.12 3.32 6.86
CA PRO A 2 17.24 2.15 6.94
C PRO A 2 15.82 2.42 7.50
N GLN A 3 15.47 3.65 7.84
CA GLN A 3 14.16 3.93 8.47
C GLN A 3 13.00 4.10 7.46
N PHE A 4 13.27 4.63 6.25
CA PHE A 4 12.22 4.93 5.26
C PHE A 4 11.71 3.70 4.49
N VAL A 5 12.57 2.73 4.21
CA VAL A 5 12.21 1.49 3.47
C VAL A 5 11.01 0.79 4.12
N ARG A 6 11.04 0.65 5.46
CA ARG A 6 9.97 -0.01 6.21
C ARG A 6 8.64 0.75 6.21
N THR A 7 8.66 2.07 6.03
CA THR A 7 7.42 2.86 5.94
C THR A 7 6.74 2.60 4.61
N TYR A 8 7.50 2.57 3.50
CA TYR A 8 6.96 2.30 2.17
C TYR A 8 6.39 0.89 2.06
N ASP A 9 7.09 -0.11 2.60
CA ASP A 9 6.60 -1.49 2.62
C ASP A 9 5.27 -1.60 3.37
N LEU A 10 5.19 -0.96 4.55
CA LEU A 10 3.99 -0.98 5.37
C LEU A 10 2.82 -0.26 4.69
N VAL A 11 3.07 0.90 4.09
CA VAL A 11 2.04 1.64 3.35
C VAL A 11 1.60 0.87 2.10
N LEU A 12 2.52 0.22 1.38
CA LEU A 12 2.20 -0.62 0.24
C LEU A 12 1.31 -1.81 0.63
N ILE A 13 1.58 -2.48 1.75
CA ILE A 13 0.71 -3.54 2.29
C ILE A 13 -0.71 -2.99 2.52
N ARG A 14 -0.84 -1.80 3.13
CA ARG A 14 -2.15 -1.16 3.34
C ARG A 14 -2.85 -0.80 2.03
N VAL A 15 -2.11 -0.33 1.03
CA VAL A 15 -2.66 -0.06 -0.31
C VAL A 15 -3.23 -1.34 -0.92
N VAL A 16 -2.49 -2.44 -0.86
CA VAL A 16 -2.96 -3.76 -1.35
C VAL A 16 -4.19 -4.25 -0.60
N GLU A 17 -4.24 -4.10 0.73
CA GLU A 17 -5.42 -4.44 1.53
C GLU A 17 -6.65 -3.65 1.08
N VAL A 18 -6.51 -2.34 0.90
CA VAL A 18 -7.61 -1.48 0.46
C VAL A 18 -8.06 -1.83 -0.96
N VAL A 19 -7.14 -1.98 -1.91
CA VAL A 19 -7.48 -2.33 -3.30
C VAL A 19 -8.15 -3.70 -3.36
N THR A 20 -7.67 -4.68 -2.58
CA THR A 20 -8.28 -6.01 -2.48
C THR A 20 -9.71 -5.94 -1.94
N ASP A 21 -9.98 -5.10 -0.94
CA ASP A 21 -11.32 -4.87 -0.41
C ASP A 21 -12.25 -4.25 -1.46
N TYR A 22 -11.75 -3.33 -2.28
CA TYR A 22 -12.51 -2.72 -3.38
C TYR A 22 -12.86 -3.75 -4.46
N VAL A 23 -11.90 -4.60 -4.84
CA VAL A 23 -12.14 -5.71 -5.78
C VAL A 23 -13.22 -6.65 -5.26
N ARG A 24 -13.13 -7.06 -3.99
CA ARG A 24 -14.13 -7.95 -3.36
C ARG A 24 -15.54 -7.37 -3.31
N LYS A 25 -15.67 -6.05 -3.29
CA LYS A 25 -16.94 -5.32 -3.25
C LYS A 25 -17.42 -4.86 -4.63
N GLU A 26 -16.69 -5.21 -5.68
CA GLU A 26 -16.96 -4.77 -7.06
C GLU A 26 -17.03 -3.23 -7.18
N TRP A 27 -16.26 -2.53 -6.35
CA TRP A 27 -16.17 -1.07 -6.39
C TRP A 27 -15.18 -0.61 -7.45
N PRO A 28 -15.37 0.59 -8.04
CA PRO A 28 -14.39 1.17 -8.95
C PRO A 28 -13.08 1.40 -8.21
N SER A 29 -11.95 1.20 -8.90
CA SER A 29 -10.61 1.37 -8.33
C SER A 29 -10.48 2.70 -7.57
N PRO A 30 -9.92 2.71 -6.35
CA PRO A 30 -9.78 3.94 -5.58
C PRO A 30 -8.76 4.87 -6.25
N THR A 31 -9.04 6.17 -6.17
CA THR A 31 -8.06 7.22 -6.49
C THR A 31 -6.97 7.32 -5.42
N ILE A 32 -5.82 7.92 -5.75
CA ILE A 32 -4.74 8.17 -4.78
C ILE A 32 -5.24 8.99 -3.59
N ARG A 33 -6.11 9.98 -3.82
CA ARG A 33 -6.73 10.77 -2.74
C ARG A 33 -7.60 9.93 -1.81
N GLN A 34 -8.35 8.98 -2.36
CA GLN A 34 -9.16 8.06 -1.54
C GLN A 34 -8.28 7.09 -0.75
N LEU A 35 -7.18 6.60 -1.33
CA LEU A 35 -6.18 5.81 -0.62
C LEU A 35 -5.55 6.61 0.52
N SER A 36 -5.12 7.84 0.25
CA SER A 36 -4.57 8.77 1.24
C SER A 36 -5.56 9.00 2.39
N SER A 37 -6.81 9.31 2.08
CA SER A 37 -7.87 9.54 3.07
C SER A 37 -8.18 8.30 3.91
N LYS A 38 -8.09 7.09 3.32
CA LYS A 38 -8.43 5.83 4.00
C LYS A 38 -7.26 5.26 4.82
N ILE A 39 -6.03 5.43 4.37
CA ILE A 39 -4.82 4.85 4.98
C ILE A 39 -4.17 5.84 5.97
N GLY A 40 -4.38 7.15 5.80
CA GLY A 40 -3.90 8.18 6.73
C GLY A 40 -2.49 8.71 6.42
N TYR A 41 -1.99 8.49 5.21
CA TYR A 41 -0.72 9.03 4.71
C TYR A 41 -0.96 10.03 3.58
N SER A 42 -0.01 10.94 3.33
CA SER A 42 -0.12 11.90 2.22
C SER A 42 -0.18 11.19 0.86
N GLU A 43 -0.76 11.85 -0.14
CA GLU A 43 -0.79 11.33 -1.52
C GLU A 43 0.62 11.02 -2.05
N GLU A 44 1.62 11.83 -1.67
CA GLU A 44 3.04 11.62 -2.00
C GLU A 44 3.58 10.31 -1.40
N VAL A 45 3.37 10.08 -0.10
CA VAL A 45 3.83 8.84 0.55
C VAL A 45 3.13 7.62 -0.06
N ILE A 46 1.85 7.72 -0.44
CA ILE A 46 1.16 6.64 -1.16
C ILE A 46 1.85 6.33 -2.49
N LEU A 47 2.16 7.35 -3.29
CA LEU A 47 2.83 7.18 -4.59
C LEU A 47 4.24 6.59 -4.43
N GLU A 48 5.05 7.16 -3.53
CA GLU A 48 6.40 6.64 -3.23
C GLU A 48 6.35 5.19 -2.75
N SER A 49 5.33 4.81 -1.97
CA SER A 49 5.18 3.43 -1.51
C SER A 49 4.82 2.46 -2.63
N ILE A 50 4.07 2.92 -3.64
CA ILE A 50 3.77 2.11 -4.84
C ILE A 50 5.02 1.96 -5.71
N GLU A 51 5.87 2.99 -5.78
CA GLU A 51 7.09 2.99 -6.60
C GLU A 51 8.25 2.22 -5.95
N PHE A 52 8.47 2.42 -4.64
CA PHE A 52 9.66 1.96 -3.92
C PHE A 52 9.37 0.90 -2.85
N GLY A 53 8.11 0.65 -2.49
CA GLY A 53 7.75 -0.34 -1.50
C GLY A 53 7.97 -1.77 -2.03
N THR A 54 8.34 -2.67 -1.12
CA THR A 54 8.52 -4.09 -1.41
C THR A 54 7.62 -4.92 -0.50
N ILE A 55 6.83 -5.80 -1.11
CA ILE A 55 6.15 -6.88 -0.38
C ILE A 55 7.04 -8.11 -0.55
N GLU A 56 7.83 -8.42 0.46
CA GLU A 56 8.54 -9.70 0.46
C GLU A 56 7.47 -10.81 0.42
N PRO A 57 7.51 -11.71 -0.57
CA PRO A 57 6.68 -12.90 -0.53
C PRO A 57 7.06 -13.63 0.74
N ALA A 58 6.07 -13.91 1.62
CA ALA A 58 6.30 -14.76 2.77
C ALA A 58 6.97 -16.03 2.26
N THR A 59 8.25 -16.20 2.55
CA THR A 59 8.94 -17.46 2.29
C THR A 59 8.19 -18.47 3.11
N LEU A 60 7.37 -19.28 2.44
CA LEU A 60 6.79 -20.47 3.03
C LEU A 60 7.95 -21.18 3.71
N LEU A 61 7.89 -21.25 5.05
CA LEU A 61 8.84 -21.99 5.88
C LEU A 61 9.12 -23.33 5.17
N GLN A 62 10.31 -23.45 4.58
CA GLN A 62 10.83 -24.70 4.05
C GLN A 62 11.55 -25.45 5.17
#